data_AF-A0A7C5FQ89-F1
#
_entry.id   AF-A0A7C5FQ89-F1
#
_cell.length_a   1.000
_cell.length_b   1.000
_cell.length_c   1.000
_cell.angle_alpha   90.00
_cell.angle_beta   90.00
_cell.angle_gamma   90.00
#
_symmetry.space_group_name_H-M   'P 1'
#
loop_
_entity.id
_entity.type
_entity.pdbx_description
1 polymer ?
#
loop_
_entity_poly.entity_id
_entity_poly.type
_entity_poly.pdbx_seq_one_letter_code
_entity_poly.pdbx_strand_id
1 'polypeptide(L)'
;MILQAFAKNMQGYAAKIPPIIILSRWLKDILKREPVNNVEKIIHTELTLLENDNRLYAVVGKTPSGQKLLENLYKFIGCIENHNFSTWLHNKNSNIFNENYSE
;
A
#
# COMPACT_ATOMS: atom_id res chain seq x y z
N MET A 1 -8.07 11.63 3.49
CA MET A 1 -9.13 10.99 2.70
C MET A 1 -8.66 9.73 1.96
N ILE A 2 -7.84 9.80 0.89
CA ILE A 2 -7.43 8.60 0.11
C ILE A 2 -6.48 7.68 0.90
N LEU A 3 -5.44 8.24 1.55
CA LEU A 3 -4.53 7.45 2.40
C LEU A 3 -5.26 6.75 3.55
N GLN A 4 -6.27 7.39 4.14
CA GLN A 4 -7.10 6.79 5.19
C GLN A 4 -7.97 5.65 4.65
N ALA A 5 -8.57 5.82 3.46
CA ALA A 5 -9.32 4.76 2.81
C ALA A 5 -8.43 3.54 2.50
N PHE A 6 -7.21 3.79 2.02
CA PHE A 6 -6.22 2.75 1.79
C PHE A 6 -5.75 2.07 3.09
N ALA A 7 -5.47 2.85 4.15
CA ALA A 7 -5.11 2.31 5.46
C ALA A 7 -6.21 1.40 6.03
N LYS A 8 -7.48 1.79 5.89
CA LYS A 8 -8.63 0.96 6.28
C LYS A 8 -8.68 -0.34 5.47
N ASN A 9 -8.40 -0.29 4.17
CA ASN A 9 -8.32 -1.48 3.33
C ASN A 9 -7.24 -2.47 3.81
N MET A 10 -6.08 -1.96 4.24
CA MET A 10 -4.99 -2.81 4.74
C MET A 10 -5.31 -3.58 6.02
N GLN A 11 -6.22 -3.09 6.87
CA GLN A 11 -6.60 -3.77 8.12
C GLN A 11 -7.22 -5.16 7.89
N GLY A 12 -7.74 -5.43 6.69
CA GLY A 12 -8.32 -6.73 6.32
C GLY A 12 -7.31 -7.77 5.81
N TYR A 13 -6.03 -7.43 5.64
CA TYR A 13 -5.02 -8.34 5.09
C TYR A 13 -4.14 -8.94 6.18
N ALA A 14 -3.78 -10.21 6.01
CA ALA A 14 -2.81 -10.88 6.89
C ALA A 14 -1.44 -10.18 6.80
N ALA A 15 -0.74 -10.08 7.94
CA ALA A 15 0.57 -9.42 8.07
C ALA A 15 1.69 -9.99 7.17
N LYS A 16 1.44 -11.10 6.47
CA LYS A 16 2.38 -11.76 5.56
C LYS A 16 2.39 -11.19 4.14
N ILE A 17 1.37 -10.43 3.74
CA ILE A 17 1.29 -9.89 2.37
C ILE A 17 2.04 -8.55 2.33
N PRO A 18 3.03 -8.37 1.43
CA PRO A 18 3.74 -7.11 1.31
C PRO A 18 2.77 -5.95 1.04
N PRO A 19 2.88 -4.81 1.76
CA PRO A 19 1.96 -3.68 1.61
C PRO A 19 1.85 -3.16 0.17
N ILE A 20 2.95 -3.19 -0.60
CA ILE A 20 2.97 -2.84 -2.02
C ILE A 20 2.02 -3.71 -2.88
N ILE A 21 1.90 -5.00 -2.57
CA ILE A 21 1.00 -5.92 -3.26
C ILE A 21 -0.45 -5.59 -2.91
N ILE A 22 -0.72 -5.19 -1.66
CA ILE A 22 -2.06 -4.77 -1.22
C ILE A 22 -2.46 -3.48 -1.95
N LEU A 23 -1.56 -2.50 -2.05
CA LEU A 23 -1.80 -1.27 -2.82
C LEU A 23 -2.11 -1.57 -4.29
N SER A 24 -1.30 -2.40 -4.93
CA SER A 24 -1.46 -2.76 -6.34
C SER A 24 -2.82 -3.44 -6.61
N ARG A 25 -3.21 -4.40 -5.75
CA ARG A 25 -4.51 -5.08 -5.84
C ARG A 25 -5.68 -4.12 -5.62
N TRP A 26 -5.61 -3.30 -4.57
CA TRP A 26 -6.66 -2.35 -4.23
C TRP A 26 -6.92 -1.35 -5.36
N LEU A 27 -5.87 -0.81 -5.97
CA LEU A 27 -6.00 0.10 -7.10
C LEU A 27 -6.57 -0.61 -8.34
N LYS A 28 -6.09 -1.84 -8.64
CA LYS A 28 -6.63 -2.64 -9.75
C LYS A 28 -8.12 -2.91 -9.57
N ASP A 29 -8.54 -3.31 -8.37
CA ASP A 29 -9.92 -3.65 -8.07
C ASP A 29 -10.83 -2.44 -8.19
N ILE A 30 -10.39 -1.26 -7.71
CA ILE A 30 -11.14 0.00 -7.89
C ILE A 30 -11.25 0.37 -9.36
N LEU A 31 -10.15 0.31 -10.12
CA LEU A 31 -10.12 0.75 -11.52
C LEU A 31 -10.85 -0.21 -12.48
N LYS A 32 -11.05 -1.48 -12.08
CA LYS A 32 -11.80 -2.47 -12.87
C LYS A 32 -13.31 -2.44 -12.68
N ARG A 33 -13.81 -1.70 -11.69
CA ARG A 33 -15.25 -1.58 -11.38
C ARG A 33 -15.70 -0.13 -11.41
N GLU A 34 -17.01 0.08 -11.37
CA GLU A 34 -17.55 1.42 -11.25
C GLU A 34 -17.26 2.06 -9.88
N PRO A 35 -16.93 3.37 -9.84
CA PRO A 35 -16.64 4.06 -8.59
C PRO A 35 -17.92 4.29 -7.78
N VAL A 36 -17.97 3.77 -6.55
CA VAL A 36 -19.15 3.86 -5.67
C VAL A 36 -19.08 5.04 -4.70
N ASN A 37 -17.90 5.61 -4.47
CA ASN A 37 -17.70 6.70 -3.52
C ASN A 37 -16.75 7.78 -4.07
N ASN A 38 -16.64 8.91 -3.36
CA ASN A 38 -15.84 10.04 -3.81
C ASN A 38 -14.34 9.73 -3.93
N VAL A 39 -13.80 8.86 -3.07
CA VAL A 39 -12.39 8.43 -3.15
C VAL A 39 -12.13 7.68 -4.45
N GLU A 40 -13.02 6.75 -4.79
CA GLU A 40 -12.92 5.96 -6.01
C GLU A 40 -13.16 6.80 -7.26
N LYS A 41 -14.08 7.77 -7.20
CA LYS A 41 -14.26 8.75 -8.29
C LYS A 41 -12.96 9.50 -8.55
N ILE A 42 -12.30 10.00 -7.50
CA ILE A 42 -10.99 10.67 -7.64
C ILE A 42 -9.95 9.71 -8.23
N ILE A 43 -9.88 8.46 -7.76
CA ILE A 43 -8.97 7.46 -8.31
C ILE A 43 -9.23 7.22 -9.81
N HIS A 44 -10.50 7.10 -10.22
CA HIS A 44 -10.89 6.95 -11.62
C HIS A 44 -10.57 8.19 -12.46
N THR A 45 -10.72 9.40 -11.90
CA THR A 45 -10.39 10.65 -12.56
C THR A 45 -8.88 10.80 -12.76
N GLU A 46 -8.10 10.44 -11.75
CA GLU A 46 -6.68 10.77 -11.67
C GLU A 46 -5.76 9.65 -12.16
N LEU A 47 -6.18 8.39 -12.06
CA LEU A 47 -5.37 7.21 -12.36
C LEU A 47 -5.99 6.38 -13.49
N THR A 48 -5.16 5.64 -14.21
CA THR A 48 -5.59 4.63 -15.18
C THR A 48 -4.86 3.32 -14.98
N LEU A 49 -5.52 2.24 -15.38
CA LEU A 49 -4.94 0.91 -15.47
C LEU A 49 -4.45 0.68 -16.90
N LEU A 50 -3.18 0.33 -17.05
CA LEU A 50 -2.62 -0.21 -18.29
C LEU A 50 -2.46 -1.71 -18.09
N GLU A 51 -3.03 -2.54 -18.95
CA GLU A 51 -2.90 -4.01 -18.91
C GLU A 51 -2.40 -4.48 -20.28
N ASN A 52 -1.43 -5.38 -20.30
CA ASN A 52 -0.92 -5.97 -21.54
C ASN A 52 -1.51 -7.37 -21.77
N ASP A 53 -1.23 -7.94 -22.94
CA ASP A 53 -1.75 -9.27 -23.34
C ASP A 53 -1.31 -10.40 -22.38
N ASN A 54 -0.20 -10.22 -21.67
CA ASN A 54 0.31 -11.15 -20.66
C ASN A 54 -0.34 -10.97 -19.28
N ARG A 55 -1.42 -10.18 -19.16
CA ARG A 55 -2.09 -9.83 -17.90
C ARG A 55 -1.19 -9.12 -16.89
N LEU A 56 -0.04 -8.60 -17.32
CA LEU A 56 0.74 -7.66 -16.53
C LEU A 56 0.05 -6.32 -16.60
N TYR A 57 0.03 -5.62 -15.47
CA TYR A 57 -0.62 -4.33 -15.38
C TYR A 57 0.23 -3.32 -14.64
N ALA A 58 0.03 -2.05 -14.98
CA ALA A 58 0.58 -0.90 -14.30
C ALA A 58 -0.53 0.11 -14.01
N VAL A 59 -0.45 0.76 -12.85
CA VAL A 59 -1.29 1.91 -12.54
C VAL A 59 -0.48 3.17 -12.77
N VAL A 60 -1.00 4.08 -13.59
CA VAL A 60 -0.31 5.32 -13.94
C VAL A 60 -1.20 6.52 -13.70
N GLY A 61 -0.59 7.65 -13.34
CA GLY A 61 -1.29 8.92 -13.16
C GLY A 61 -1.61 9.56 -14.50
N LYS A 62 -2.88 9.85 -14.75
CA LYS A 62 -3.38 10.54 -15.95
C LYS A 62 -2.96 12.01 -15.98
N THR A 63 -2.84 12.63 -14.81
CA THR A 63 -2.51 14.06 -14.64
C THR A 63 -1.31 14.21 -13.70
N PRO A 64 -0.69 15.41 -13.62
CA PRO A 64 0.32 15.69 -12.60
C PRO A 64 -0.16 15.46 -11.16
N SER A 65 -1.43 15.75 -10.88
CA SER A 65 -2.09 15.47 -9.59
C SER A 65 -2.17 13.95 -9.35
N GLY A 66 -2.58 13.17 -10.36
CA GLY A 66 -2.59 11.72 -10.29
C GLY A 66 -1.21 11.07 -10.13
N GLN A 67 -0.18 11.62 -10.77
CA GLN A 67 1.21 11.19 -10.54
C GLN A 67 1.64 11.46 -9.10
N LYS A 68 1.32 12.65 -8.57
CA LYS A 68 1.61 13.00 -7.17
C LYS A 68 0.84 12.11 -6.19
N LEU A 69 -0.39 11.75 -6.51
CA LEU A 69 -1.20 10.81 -5.74
C LEU A 69 -0.50 9.45 -5.64
N LEU A 70 -0.04 8.89 -6.77
CA LEU A 70 0.70 7.63 -6.77
C LEU A 70 2.00 7.74 -5.97
N GLU A 71 2.78 8.81 -6.15
CA GLU A 71 4.01 9.05 -5.38
C GLU A 71 3.74 9.04 -3.87
N ASN A 72 2.69 9.73 -3.42
CA ASN A 72 2.31 9.78 -2.02
C ASN A 72 1.82 8.42 -1.49
N LEU A 73 1.13 7.63 -2.31
CA LEU A 73 0.74 6.26 -1.95
C LEU A 73 1.96 5.36 -1.77
N TYR A 74 2.95 5.43 -2.68
CA TYR A 74 4.20 4.68 -2.54
C TYR A 74 5.02 5.11 -1.33
N LYS A 75 5.11 6.42 -1.05
CA LYS A 75 5.76 6.95 0.15
C LYS A 75 5.11 6.42 1.42
N PHE A 76 3.78 6.41 1.47
CA PHE A 76 3.04 5.87 2.60
C PHE A 76 3.33 4.38 2.84
N ILE A 77 3.39 3.58 1.76
CA ILE A 77 3.82 2.18 1.83
C ILE A 77 5.23 2.05 2.41
N GLY A 78 6.18 2.83 1.92
CA GLY A 78 7.56 2.81 2.43
C GLY A 78 7.64 3.15 3.93
N CYS A 79 6.82 4.10 4.40
CA CYS A 79 6.72 4.39 5.84
C CYS A 79 6.25 3.19 6.67
N ILE A 80 5.28 2.42 6.17
CA ILE A 80 4.77 1.22 6.86
C ILE A 80 5.84 0.14 6.90
N GLU A 81 6.51 -0.12 5.78
CA GLU A 81 7.56 -1.13 5.71
C GLU A 81 8.73 -0.79 6.64
N ASN A 82 9.15 0.48 6.67
CA ASN A 82 10.18 0.97 7.59
C ASN A 82 9.76 0.82 9.05
N HIS A 83 8.51 1.12 9.38
CA HIS A 83 7.99 0.96 10.73
C HIS A 83 7.99 -0.52 11.15
N ASN A 84 7.46 -1.40 10.31
CA ASN A 84 7.44 -2.85 10.56
C ASN A 84 8.86 -3.40 10.75
N PHE A 85 9.81 -2.99 9.91
CA PHE A 85 11.20 -3.40 10.02
C PHE A 85 11.85 -2.91 11.32
N SER A 86 11.62 -1.64 11.68
CA SER A 86 12.15 -1.06 12.93
C SER A 86 11.60 -1.78 14.16
N THR A 87 10.30 -2.07 14.19
CA THR A 87 9.67 -2.83 15.27
C THR A 87 10.23 -4.26 15.35
N TRP A 88 10.44 -4.92 14.21
CA TRP A 88 11.08 -6.24 14.17
C TRP A 88 12.50 -6.22 14.74
N LEU A 89 13.32 -5.23 14.35
CA LEU A 89 14.67 -5.06 14.89
C LEU A 89 14.66 -4.84 16.40
N HIS A 90 13.78 -3.96 16.87
CA HIS A 90 13.63 -3.68 18.30
C HIS A 90 13.28 -4.96 19.10
N ASN A 91 12.28 -5.71 18.63
CA ASN A 91 11.85 -6.95 19.28
C ASN A 91 12.95 -8.03 19.26
N LYS A 92 13.73 -8.12 18.17
CA LYS A 92 14.86 -9.04 18.09
C LYS A 92 15.94 -8.65 19.10
N ASN A 93 16.28 -7.37 19.18
CA ASN A 93 17.27 -6.87 20.13
C ASN A 93 16.84 -7.08 21.58
N SER A 94 15.57 -6.85 21.91
CA SER A 94 15.05 -7.12 23.26
C SER A 94 15.08 -8.60 23.62
N ASN A 95 14.79 -9.48 22.66
CA ASN A 95 14.85 -10.93 22.89
C ASN A 95 16.30 -11.39 23.12
N ILE A 96 17.24 -10.92 22.30
CA ILE A 96 18.69 -11.20 22.48
C ILE A 96 19.15 -10.69 23.85
N PHE A 97 18.72 -9.50 24.27
CA PHE A 97 19.07 -8.99 25.59
C PHE A 97 18.52 -9.89 26.71
N ASN A 98 17.24 -10.24 26.67
CA ASN A 98 16.62 -11.09 27.71
C ASN A 98 17.23 -12.50 27.79
N GLU A 99 17.66 -13.09 26.67
CA GLU A 99 18.37 -14.38 26.65
C GLU A 99 19.73 -14.32 27.36
N ASN A 100 20.45 -13.20 27.28
CA ASN A 100 21.78 -13.03 27.88
C ASN A 100 21.77 -12.73 29.40
N TYR A 101 20.61 -12.48 30.00
CA TYR A 101 20.47 -12.18 31.43
C TYR A 101 19.54 -13.17 32.17
N SER A 102 19.26 -14.32 31.56
CA SER A 102 18.44 -15.40 32.16
C SER A 102 19.26 -16.60 32.68
N GLU A 103 20.58 -16.46 32.80
CA GLU A 103 21.49 -17.37 33.53
C GLU A 103 21.85 -16.81 34.91
#